data_AF-A0A401R552-F1
#
_entry.id   AF-A0A401R552-F1
#
_cell.length_a   1.000
_cell.length_b   1.000
_cell.length_c   1.000
_cell.angle_alpha   90.00
_cell.angle_beta   90.00
_cell.angle_gamma   90.00
#
_symmetry.space_group_name_H-M   'P 1'
#
loop_
_entity.id
_entity.type
_entity.pdbx_description
1 polymer ?
#
loop_
_entity_poly.entity_id
_entity_poly.type
_entity_poly.pdbx_seq_one_letter_code
_entity_poly.pdbx_strand_id
1 'polypeptide(L)' 'MSDSLNRASFLDGRRDKDRNRAEAWKRDEAMEHLAALRDSNPEMYERMGTTVRMSLGYYENDKKIAAQHGRDVNKGGK' A
#
# COMPACT_ATOMS: atom_id res chain seq x y z
N MET A 1 22.56 33.51 -8.00
CA MET A 1 21.18 32.99 -8.17
C MET A 1 21.25 31.53 -8.57
N SER A 2 21.46 30.59 -7.63
CA SER A 2 21.54 29.16 -8.00
C SER A 2 21.23 28.16 -6.87
N ASP A 3 20.51 28.52 -5.81
CA ASP A 3 20.13 27.56 -4.75
C ASP A 3 18.67 27.07 -4.84
N SER A 4 17.87 27.65 -5.75
CA SER A 4 16.44 27.32 -5.88
C SER A 4 16.15 26.10 -6.76
N LEU A 5 17.10 25.65 -7.59
CA LEU A 5 16.88 24.53 -8.53
C LEU A 5 17.06 23.15 -7.89
N ASN A 6 17.80 23.03 -6.78
CA ASN A 6 18.00 21.74 -6.09
C ASN A 6 16.84 21.32 -5.17
N ARG A 7 15.89 22.22 -4.85
CA ARG A 7 14.71 21.87 -4.06
C ARG A 7 13.58 21.26 -4.87
N ALA A 8 13.53 21.50 -6.19
CA ALA A 8 12.48 20.97 -7.05
C ALA A 8 12.62 19.46 -7.32
N SER A 9 13.85 18.98 -7.54
CA SER A 9 14.12 17.57 -7.87
C SER A 9 13.82 16.59 -6.72
N PHE A 10 13.94 17.05 -5.45
CA PHE A 10 13.57 16.25 -4.29
C PHE A 10 12.05 16.05 -4.16
N LEU A 11 11.26 16.98 -4.70
CA LEU A 11 9.80 16.91 -4.70
C LEU A 11 9.28 16.02 -5.84
N ASP A 12 9.96 16.01 -6.99
CA ASP A 12 9.56 15.21 -8.16
C ASP A 12 9.76 13.70 -7.91
N GLY A 13 10.87 13.30 -7.27
CA GLY A 13 11.13 11.90 -6.93
C GLY A 13 10.19 11.31 -5.86
N ARG A 14 9.48 12.15 -5.08
CA ARG A 14 8.40 11.70 -4.19
C ARG A 14 7.10 11.46 -4.95
N ARG A 15 6.81 12.29 -5.95
CA ARG A 15 5.58 12.21 -6.77
C ARG A 15 5.53 10.93 -7.60
N ASP A 16 6.68 10.44 -8.06
CA ASP A 16 6.76 9.17 -8.79
C ASP A 16 6.67 7.93 -7.89
N LYS A 17 7.07 7.98 -6.62
CA LYS A 17 7.08 6.77 -5.76
C LYS A 17 5.68 6.23 -5.49
N ASP A 18 4.74 7.11 -5.15
CA ASP A 18 3.35 6.70 -4.88
C ASP A 18 2.64 6.30 -6.17
N ARG A 19 2.92 6.98 -7.30
CA ARG A 19 2.44 6.57 -8.62
C ARG A 19 2.97 5.19 -9.01
N ASN A 20 4.27 4.92 -8.85
CA ASN A 20 4.88 3.63 -9.16
C ASN A 20 4.32 2.51 -8.26
N ARG A 21 4.06 2.80 -6.97
CA ARG A 21 3.38 1.87 -6.06
C ARG A 21 1.94 1.59 -6.48
N ALA A 22 1.18 2.62 -6.83
CA ALA A 22 -0.17 2.48 -7.36
C ALA A 22 -0.19 1.70 -8.68
N GLU A 23 0.82 1.88 -9.53
CA GLU A 23 0.96 1.15 -10.79
C GLU A 23 1.29 -0.33 -10.57
N ALA A 24 2.19 -0.63 -9.63
CA ALA A 24 2.61 -1.97 -9.25
C ALA A 24 1.59 -2.71 -8.37
N TRP A 25 0.57 -2.01 -7.87
CA TRP A 25 -0.44 -2.59 -7.01
C TRP A 25 -1.11 -3.80 -7.67
N LYS A 26 -1.22 -4.88 -6.90
CA LYS A 26 -1.94 -6.09 -7.25
C LYS A 26 -2.69 -6.57 -6.01
N ARG A 27 -3.92 -7.03 -6.22
CA ARG A 27 -4.68 -7.71 -5.18
C ARG A 27 -3.97 -9.00 -4.78
N ASP A 28 -3.81 -9.20 -3.49
CA ASP A 28 -3.31 -10.44 -2.90
C ASP A 28 -4.45 -11.05 -2.08
N GLU A 29 -5.00 -12.17 -2.54
CA GLU A 29 -6.14 -12.82 -1.88
C GLU A 29 -5.80 -13.30 -0.46
N ALA A 30 -4.54 -13.67 -0.18
CA ALA A 30 -4.14 -14.04 1.17
C ALA A 30 -4.20 -12.82 2.12
N MET A 31 -3.84 -11.63 1.62
CA MET A 31 -3.94 -10.39 2.39
C MET A 31 -5.39 -9.92 2.54
N GLU A 32 -6.24 -10.11 1.52
CA GLU A 32 -7.69 -9.85 1.65
C GLU A 32 -8.34 -10.78 2.68
N HIS A 33 -7.98 -12.07 2.69
CA HIS A 33 -8.42 -13.00 3.72
C HIS A 33 -7.92 -12.62 5.11
N LEU A 34 -6.69 -12.13 5.22
CA LEU A 34 -6.12 -11.66 6.48
C LEU A 34 -6.80 -10.37 6.97
N ALA A 35 -7.16 -9.46 6.08
CA ALA A 35 -7.98 -8.28 6.39
C ALA A 35 -9.37 -8.70 6.91
N ALA A 36 -10.02 -9.63 6.21
CA ALA A 36 -11.31 -10.19 6.64
C ALA A 36 -11.19 -10.92 7.99
N LEU A 37 -10.08 -11.59 8.26
CA LEU A 37 -9.82 -12.24 9.55
C LEU A 37 -9.67 -11.20 10.67
N ARG A 38 -8.94 -10.11 10.44
CA ARG A 38 -8.84 -9.02 11.43
C ARG A 38 -10.22 -8.49 11.81
N ASP A 39 -11.09 -8.29 10.82
CA ASP A 39 -12.41 -7.69 11.03
C ASP A 39 -13.41 -8.69 11.66
N SER A 40 -13.30 -9.98 11.35
CA SER A 40 -14.19 -11.02 11.87
C SER A 40 -13.74 -11.68 13.18
N ASN A 41 -12.43 -11.75 13.43
CA ASN A 41 -11.84 -12.36 14.63
C ASN A 41 -10.54 -11.63 15.03
N PRO A 42 -10.67 -10.44 15.66
CA PRO A 42 -9.51 -9.62 16.03
C PRO A 42 -8.58 -10.32 17.02
N GLU A 43 -9.10 -11.14 17.94
CA GLU A 43 -8.27 -11.88 18.90
C GLU A 43 -7.34 -12.89 18.20
N MET A 44 -7.83 -13.61 17.19
CA MET A 44 -7.01 -14.54 16.42
C MET A 44 -5.96 -13.79 15.61
N TYR A 45 -6.32 -12.65 15.02
CA TYR A 45 -5.40 -11.78 14.29
C TYR A 45 -4.28 -11.22 15.21
N GLU A 46 -4.61 -10.79 16.42
CA GLU A 46 -3.63 -10.28 17.39
C GLU A 46 -2.61 -11.34 17.84
N ARG A 47 -3.02 -12.61 17.88
CA ARG A 47 -2.13 -13.74 18.16
C ARG A 47 -1.19 -14.09 17.00
N MET A 48 -1.43 -13.53 15.80
CA MET A 48 -0.52 -13.74 14.67
C MET A 48 0.82 -13.01 14.87
N GLY A 49 1.87 -13.57 14.28
CA GLY A 49 3.21 -13.01 14.35
C GLY A 49 3.24 -11.56 13.84
N THR A 50 4.08 -10.73 14.48
CA THR A 50 4.23 -9.30 14.15
C THR A 50 4.54 -9.07 12.67
N THR A 51 5.31 -9.95 12.04
CA THR A 51 5.59 -9.89 10.60
C THR A 51 4.32 -9.94 9.75
N VAL A 52 3.39 -10.85 10.07
CA VAL A 52 2.12 -11.00 9.33
C VAL A 52 1.27 -9.74 9.47
N ARG A 53 1.20 -9.19 10.68
CA ARG A 53 0.46 -7.95 10.95
C ARG A 53 1.06 -6.74 10.24
N MET A 54 2.39 -6.63 10.21
CA MET A 54 3.09 -5.58 9.45
C MET A 54 2.85 -5.72 7.95
N SER A 55 2.92 -6.95 7.40
CA SER A 55 2.64 -7.20 5.99
C SER A 55 1.23 -6.76 5.60
N LEU A 56 0.22 -7.01 6.45
CA LEU A 56 -1.13 -6.51 6.21
C LEU A 56 -1.17 -4.98 6.17
N GLY A 57 -0.51 -4.31 7.13
CA GLY A 57 -0.44 -2.85 7.16
C GLY A 57 0.20 -2.24 5.92
N TYR A 58 1.27 -2.84 5.39
CA TYR A 58 1.88 -2.40 4.13
C TYR A 58 0.93 -2.62 2.94
N TYR A 59 0.29 -3.78 2.87
CA TYR A 59 -0.67 -4.10 1.82
C TYR A 59 -1.84 -3.11 1.79
N GLU A 60 -2.44 -2.81 2.94
CA GLU A 60 -3.55 -1.86 3.04
C GLU A 60 -3.12 -0.43 2.70
N ASN A 61 -1.90 -0.05 3.06
CA ASN A 61 -1.34 1.24 2.66
C ASN A 61 -1.17 1.35 1.14
N ASP A 62 -0.61 0.32 0.50
CA ASP A 62 -0.45 0.30 -0.96
C ASP A 62 -1.80 0.25 -1.68
N LYS A 63 -2.79 -0.48 -1.13
CA LYS A 63 -4.19 -0.47 -1.61
C LYS A 63 -4.81 0.93 -1.52
N LYS A 64 -4.60 1.65 -0.43
CA LYS A 64 -5.06 3.03 -0.26
C LYS A 64 -4.41 3.98 -1.27
N ILE A 65 -3.09 3.85 -1.48
CA ILE A 65 -2.36 4.64 -2.48
C ILE A 65 -2.89 4.35 -3.89
N ALA A 66 -3.08 3.08 -4.25
CA ALA A 66 -3.66 2.69 -5.54
C ALA A 66 -5.04 3.32 -5.77
N ALA A 67 -5.92 3.28 -4.76
CA ALA A 67 -7.24 3.92 -4.83
C ALA A 67 -7.13 5.45 -5.01
N GLN A 68 -6.23 6.12 -4.29
CA GLN A 68 -6.00 7.56 -4.43
C GLN A 68 -5.54 7.97 -5.83
N HIS A 69 -4.84 7.09 -6.53
CA HIS A 69 -4.40 7.27 -7.92
C HIS A 69 -5.44 6.79 -8.95
N GLY A 70 -6.67 6.44 -8.53
CA GLY A 70 -7.75 6.04 -9.42
C GLY A 70 -7.61 4.63 -10.01
N ARG A 71 -6.77 3.78 -9.42
CA ARG A 71 -6.65 2.37 -9.83
C ARG A 71 -7.80 1.57 -9.24
N ASP A 72 -8.28 0.59 -10.00
CA ASP A 72 -9.27 -0.36 -9.52
C ASP A 72 -8.63 -1.34 -8.54
N VAL A 73 -8.86 -1.12 -7.24
CA VAL A 73 -8.34 -1.94 -6.14
C VAL A 73 -9.05 -3.28 -5.95
N ASN A 74 -10.03 -3.60 -6.80
CA ASN A 74 -10.69 -4.91 -6.83
C ASN A 74 -10.25 -5.74 -8.04
N LYS A 75 -9.53 -5.14 -9.00
CA LYS A 75 -9.05 -5.82 -10.21
C LYS A 75 -7.91 -6.79 -9.84
N GLY A 76 -8.27 -8.06 -9.68
CA GLY A 76 -7.36 -9.13 -9.30
C GLY A 76 -6.35 -9.48 -10.38
N GLY A 77 -5.07 -9.60 -9.98
CA GLY A 77 -4.07 -10.30 -10.76
C GLY A 77 -4.45 -11.78 -10.83
N LYS A 78 -4.53 -12.31 -12.05
CA LYS A 78 -4.64 -13.75 -12.30
C LYS A 78 -3.41 -14.50 -11.83
#